data_AF-A0A6M3IDS2-F1
#
_entry.id   AF-A0A6M3IDS2-F1
#
_cell.length_a   1.000
_cell.length_b   1.000
_cell.length_c   1.000
_cell.angle_alpha   90.00
_cell.angle_beta   90.00
_cell.angle_gamma   90.00
#
_symmetry.space_group_name_H-M   'P 1'
#
loop_
_entity.id
_entity.type
_entity.pdbx_description
1 polymer ?
#
loop_
_entity_poly.entity_id
_entity_poly.type
_entity_poly.pdbx_seq_one_letter_code
_entity_poly.pdbx_strand_id
1 'polypeptide(L)'
;MTPGDRFKKWVDDFAMSVKDRLRGWFLRALSEGAERLLDDLEPELVGQVKAQINEVLENPALPPLSRELLEKVVAPKSFAFVPILIAIAISAAIQPIMAAIMPWIKSIGFASDTAAVSARLDPMSVVTAWRRDPVKYAPLFGDLRDLGWSEDRIEALKFITLFIPTADEQTHWLAREVFEPEMVARYGLDSELPNYEETDFSKIGVTPEQMANKWAAHWEHASYMQIREMLRRGVLSLDKTMPSPPTTRAGWDARDAEGYKAMYDWYRLVEIPPFWRDRLTEMAFEVPTRVDVRRFWDMRTIDEERLRSIYHSQGYHGKDLDDYILWTKVYVAFPDLIARYKNGWITEDDVKSELASLGMSTERLEEMWQTKFKTAQPERVAAEKTATATEIMKAVKKGYISWSDGIDRLARMGYSESEADFKLTVYVGVVEGSPETYIEFVDWTERYRKTIGLEAHIPSPELVESGKAIRQAKADLADAELEGVKGEKLAPYLKAVSDAEYRYRQLLIAWEEGKTKK
;
A
#
# COMPACT_ATOMS: atom_id res chain seq x y z
N MET A 1 35.03 20.68 -72.52
CA MET A 1 33.93 21.30 -71.74
C MET A 1 34.11 20.96 -70.28
N THR A 2 34.46 21.97 -69.48
CA THR A 2 34.58 21.87 -68.03
C THR A 2 33.19 21.63 -67.40
N PRO A 3 33.09 21.13 -66.15
CA PRO A 3 31.80 21.00 -65.47
C PRO A 3 31.00 22.31 -65.41
N GLY A 4 31.68 23.45 -65.28
CA GLY A 4 31.07 24.78 -65.34
C GLY A 4 30.48 25.13 -66.70
N ASP A 5 31.16 24.76 -67.79
CA ASP A 5 30.64 24.99 -69.16
C ASP A 5 29.41 24.14 -69.47
N ARG A 6 29.33 22.93 -68.88
CA ARG A 6 28.15 22.04 -69.04
C ARG A 6 26.96 22.55 -68.24
N PHE A 7 27.20 23.04 -67.02
CA PHE A 7 26.14 23.64 -66.21
C PHE A 7 25.61 24.93 -66.84
N LYS A 8 26.50 25.81 -67.31
CA LYS A 8 26.12 27.04 -68.01
C LYS A 8 25.32 26.74 -69.28
N LYS A 9 25.77 25.79 -70.10
CA LYS A 9 25.01 25.35 -71.29
C LYS A 9 23.64 24.76 -70.92
N TRP A 10 23.54 23.97 -69.85
CA TRP A 10 22.27 23.43 -69.39
C TRP A 10 21.32 24.52 -68.88
N VAL A 11 21.82 25.51 -68.14
CA VAL A 11 21.05 26.68 -67.70
C VAL A 11 20.60 27.53 -68.89
N ASP A 12 21.47 27.74 -69.87
CA ASP A 12 21.17 28.51 -71.09
C ASP A 12 20.14 27.79 -71.97
N ASP A 13 20.28 26.47 -72.15
CA ASP A 13 19.33 25.63 -72.90
C ASP A 13 17.97 25.52 -72.18
N PHE A 14 17.98 25.43 -70.85
CA PHE A 14 16.76 25.46 -70.03
C PHE A 14 16.09 26.84 -70.09
N ALA A 15 16.85 27.92 -69.96
CA ALA A 15 16.36 29.29 -70.07
C ALA A 15 15.77 29.57 -71.46
N MET A 16 16.39 29.07 -72.54
CA MET A 16 15.84 29.16 -73.91
C MET A 16 14.58 28.30 -74.08
N SER A 17 14.57 27.07 -73.59
CA SER A 17 13.40 26.18 -73.61
C SER A 17 12.20 26.78 -72.87
N VAL A 18 12.45 27.36 -71.70
CA VAL A 18 11.44 28.04 -70.88
C VAL A 18 11.01 29.35 -71.52
N LYS A 19 11.93 30.13 -72.11
CA LYS A 19 11.63 31.37 -72.84
C LYS A 19 10.75 31.12 -74.05
N ASP A 20 11.03 30.10 -74.87
CA ASP A 20 10.26 29.83 -76.09
C ASP A 20 8.90 29.19 -75.77
N ARG A 21 8.82 28.33 -74.74
CA ARG A 21 7.54 27.79 -74.25
C ARG A 21 6.69 28.86 -73.57
N LEU A 22 7.27 29.70 -72.71
CA LEU A 22 6.56 30.83 -72.09
C LEU A 22 6.15 31.84 -73.13
N ARG A 23 6.99 32.18 -74.11
CA ARG A 23 6.63 33.14 -75.16
C ARG A 23 5.54 32.59 -76.09
N GLY A 24 5.64 31.33 -76.50
CA GLY A 24 4.64 30.67 -77.35
C GLY A 24 3.31 30.38 -76.65
N TRP A 25 3.33 30.17 -75.33
CA TRP A 25 2.14 30.03 -74.51
C TRP A 25 1.54 31.38 -74.10
N PHE A 26 2.37 32.36 -73.72
CA PHE A 26 1.96 33.72 -73.37
C PHE A 26 1.37 34.44 -74.57
N LEU A 27 1.94 34.30 -75.78
CA LEU A 27 1.38 34.87 -77.01
C LEU A 27 0.04 34.20 -77.39
N ARG A 28 -0.12 32.89 -77.16
CA ARG A 28 -1.40 32.19 -77.37
C ARG A 28 -2.45 32.57 -76.33
N ALA A 29 -2.07 32.66 -75.05
CA ALA A 29 -2.96 33.08 -73.97
C ALA A 29 -3.36 34.57 -74.10
N LEU A 30 -2.46 35.43 -74.60
CA LEU A 30 -2.80 36.83 -74.92
C LEU A 30 -3.66 36.94 -76.18
N SER A 31 -3.40 36.17 -77.25
CA SER A 31 -4.21 36.26 -78.47
C SER A 31 -5.59 35.63 -78.28
N GLU A 32 -5.67 34.39 -77.80
CA GLU A 32 -6.94 33.69 -77.57
C GLU A 32 -7.72 34.28 -76.39
N GLY A 33 -7.02 34.80 -75.38
CA GLY A 33 -7.62 35.48 -74.23
C GLY A 33 -8.10 36.89 -74.55
N ALA A 34 -7.39 37.67 -75.39
CA ALA A 34 -7.85 38.99 -75.80
C ALA A 34 -8.96 38.92 -76.86
N GLU A 35 -8.93 37.94 -77.78
CA GLU A 35 -9.99 37.73 -78.77
C GLU A 35 -11.28 37.26 -78.11
N ARG A 36 -11.25 36.26 -77.20
CA ARG A 36 -12.45 35.86 -76.44
C ARG A 36 -12.98 36.97 -75.53
N LEU A 37 -12.11 37.77 -74.91
CA LEU A 37 -12.53 38.81 -73.97
C LEU A 37 -13.08 40.07 -74.66
N LEU A 38 -12.72 40.34 -75.92
CA LEU A 38 -13.35 41.37 -76.73
C LEU A 38 -14.71 40.93 -77.28
N ASP A 39 -14.87 39.64 -77.58
CA ASP A 39 -16.12 39.05 -78.05
C ASP A 39 -17.12 38.76 -76.90
N ASP A 40 -16.65 38.44 -75.70
CA ASP A 40 -17.45 38.16 -74.48
C ASP A 40 -17.72 39.41 -73.60
N LEU A 41 -17.42 40.63 -74.09
CA LEU A 41 -17.86 41.88 -73.43
C LEU A 41 -19.38 42.06 -73.61
N GLU A 42 -20.14 41.16 -73.03
CA GLU A 42 -21.60 41.19 -72.98
C GLU A 42 -22.10 42.39 -72.16
N PRO A 43 -23.23 43.00 -72.53
CA PRO A 43 -23.87 44.09 -71.80
C PRO A 43 -24.12 43.80 -70.30
N GLU A 44 -24.17 42.52 -69.93
CA GLU A 44 -24.44 42.04 -68.57
C GLU A 44 -23.29 42.34 -67.58
N LEU A 45 -22.03 42.15 -68.01
CA LEU A 45 -20.85 42.45 -67.18
C LEU A 45 -20.70 43.97 -66.95
N VAL A 46 -20.99 44.77 -67.99
CA VAL A 46 -21.06 46.24 -67.89
C VAL A 46 -22.15 46.64 -66.90
N GLY A 47 -23.28 45.94 -66.89
CA GLY A 47 -24.37 46.13 -65.93
C GLY A 47 -23.94 45.86 -64.48
N GLN A 48 -23.28 44.74 -64.22
CA GLN A 48 -22.86 44.34 -62.86
C GLN A 48 -21.80 45.28 -62.28
N VAL A 49 -20.80 45.68 -63.07
CA VAL A 49 -19.75 46.60 -62.60
C VAL A 49 -20.32 48.01 -62.37
N LYS A 50 -21.27 48.47 -63.20
CA LYS A 50 -21.98 49.74 -62.94
C LYS A 50 -22.81 49.68 -61.66
N ALA A 51 -23.46 48.56 -61.37
CA ALA A 51 -24.23 48.38 -60.14
C ALA A 51 -23.33 48.49 -58.88
N GLN A 52 -22.16 47.84 -58.89
CA GLN A 52 -21.21 47.91 -57.78
C GLN A 52 -20.58 49.31 -57.61
N ILE A 53 -20.28 50.02 -58.71
CA ILE A 53 -19.76 51.38 -58.62
C ILE A 53 -20.83 52.36 -58.12
N ASN A 54 -22.10 52.17 -58.50
CA ASN A 54 -23.21 52.97 -57.98
C ASN A 54 -23.41 52.78 -56.48
N GLU A 55 -23.28 51.55 -55.97
CA GLU A 55 -23.31 51.26 -54.53
C GLU A 55 -22.19 52.00 -53.76
N VAL A 56 -21.00 52.12 -54.37
CA VAL A 56 -19.89 52.90 -53.81
C VAL A 56 -20.16 54.42 -53.87
N LEU A 57 -20.82 54.91 -54.92
CA LEU A 57 -21.20 56.33 -55.06
C LEU A 57 -22.24 56.77 -54.01
N GLU A 58 -23.10 55.85 -53.57
CA GLU A 58 -24.11 56.09 -52.53
C GLU A 58 -23.51 56.28 -51.13
N ASN A 59 -22.23 55.95 -50.93
CA ASN A 59 -21.57 56.16 -49.64
C ASN A 59 -21.33 57.66 -49.36
N PRO A 60 -21.95 58.23 -48.30
CA PRO A 60 -21.83 59.66 -48.00
C PRO A 60 -20.42 60.10 -47.61
N ALA A 61 -19.57 59.19 -47.11
CA ALA A 61 -18.19 59.46 -46.72
C ALA A 61 -17.18 59.47 -47.89
N LEU A 62 -17.64 59.30 -49.13
CA LEU A 62 -16.77 59.24 -50.30
C LEU A 62 -16.11 60.61 -50.58
N PRO A 63 -14.76 60.68 -50.68
CA PRO A 63 -14.05 61.93 -50.96
C PRO A 63 -14.48 62.58 -52.29
N PRO A 64 -14.53 63.93 -52.38
CA PRO A 64 -15.09 64.63 -53.54
C PRO A 64 -14.43 64.27 -54.89
N LEU A 65 -13.11 64.16 -54.92
CA LEU A 65 -12.35 63.78 -56.12
C LEU A 65 -12.69 62.35 -56.58
N SER A 66 -12.82 61.43 -55.63
CA SER A 66 -13.16 60.03 -55.91
C SER A 66 -14.59 59.89 -56.41
N ARG A 67 -15.53 60.66 -55.85
CA ARG A 67 -16.92 60.72 -56.31
C ARG A 67 -17.01 61.24 -57.74
N GLU A 68 -16.35 62.35 -58.05
CA GLU A 68 -16.33 62.94 -59.40
C GLU A 68 -15.73 61.98 -60.46
N LEU A 69 -14.67 61.24 -60.11
CA LEU A 69 -14.07 60.25 -60.98
C LEU A 69 -14.99 59.06 -61.23
N LEU A 70 -15.66 58.53 -60.19
CA LEU A 70 -16.56 57.39 -60.31
C LEU A 70 -17.85 57.75 -61.06
N GLU A 71 -18.39 58.96 -60.89
CA GLU A 71 -19.52 59.47 -61.67
C GLU A 71 -19.18 59.56 -63.17
N LYS A 72 -17.97 60.03 -63.51
CA LYS A 72 -17.47 60.06 -64.90
C LYS A 72 -17.27 58.66 -65.48
N VAL A 73 -17.03 57.64 -64.65
CA VAL A 73 -16.86 56.25 -65.07
C VAL A 73 -18.21 55.60 -65.41
N VAL A 74 -19.29 55.87 -64.67
CA VAL A 74 -20.61 55.23 -64.90
C VAL A 74 -21.45 55.90 -66.01
N ALA A 75 -21.08 57.11 -66.45
CA ALA A 75 -21.79 57.88 -67.47
C ALA A 75 -22.05 57.09 -68.79
N PRO A 76 -23.20 57.27 -69.45
CA PRO A 76 -23.71 56.38 -70.51
C PRO A 76 -22.85 56.29 -71.79
N LYS A 77 -21.80 57.11 -71.94
CA LYS A 77 -20.84 57.07 -73.05
C LYS A 77 -19.38 57.31 -72.61
N SER A 78 -19.04 56.96 -71.38
CA SER A 78 -17.68 57.12 -70.89
C SER A 78 -16.74 56.03 -71.43
N PHE A 79 -15.74 56.43 -72.22
CA PHE A 79 -14.66 55.55 -72.68
C PHE A 79 -13.70 55.14 -71.54
N ALA A 80 -13.88 55.67 -70.32
CA ALA A 80 -13.05 55.41 -69.15
C ALA A 80 -13.32 54.05 -68.48
N PHE A 81 -14.35 53.31 -68.89
CA PHE A 81 -14.69 51.98 -68.37
C PHE A 81 -13.81 50.86 -68.96
N VAL A 82 -13.33 51.05 -70.18
CA VAL A 82 -12.54 50.06 -70.94
C VAL A 82 -11.17 49.76 -70.28
N PRO A 83 -10.39 50.75 -69.81
CA PRO A 83 -9.11 50.49 -69.13
C PRO A 83 -9.25 49.71 -67.81
N ILE A 84 -10.37 49.91 -67.08
CA ILE A 84 -10.62 49.23 -65.80
C ILE A 84 -11.00 47.77 -66.03
N LEU A 85 -11.86 47.49 -67.01
CA LEU A 85 -12.19 46.11 -67.41
C LEU A 85 -10.96 45.38 -67.98
N ILE A 86 -10.11 46.07 -68.75
CA ILE A 86 -8.82 45.55 -69.21
C ILE A 86 -7.89 45.26 -68.03
N ALA A 87 -7.81 46.13 -67.01
CA ALA A 87 -6.98 45.88 -65.84
C ALA A 87 -7.48 44.71 -64.97
N ILE A 88 -8.80 44.54 -64.84
CA ILE A 88 -9.42 43.40 -64.16
C ILE A 88 -9.18 42.11 -64.96
N ALA A 89 -9.36 42.15 -66.28
CA ALA A 89 -9.10 41.02 -67.17
C ALA A 89 -7.62 40.61 -67.18
N ILE A 90 -6.70 41.58 -67.21
CA ILE A 90 -5.26 41.34 -67.08
C ILE A 90 -4.95 40.73 -65.72
N SER A 91 -5.56 41.23 -64.64
CA SER A 91 -5.37 40.66 -63.29
C SER A 91 -5.93 39.23 -63.17
N ALA A 92 -7.11 38.97 -63.75
CA ALA A 92 -7.75 37.66 -63.79
C ALA A 92 -6.97 36.65 -64.65
N ALA A 93 -6.31 37.12 -65.72
CA ALA A 93 -5.43 36.31 -66.55
C ALA A 93 -4.07 36.04 -65.87
N ILE A 94 -3.50 37.00 -65.14
CA ILE A 94 -2.19 36.84 -64.46
C ILE A 94 -2.27 35.86 -63.29
N GLN A 95 -3.36 35.82 -62.53
CA GLN A 95 -3.48 34.97 -61.34
C GLN A 95 -3.30 33.46 -61.59
N PRO A 96 -4.01 32.81 -62.54
CA PRO A 96 -3.80 31.39 -62.83
C PRO A 96 -2.42 31.10 -63.43
N ILE A 97 -1.84 32.06 -64.16
CA ILE A 97 -0.45 31.98 -64.66
C ILE A 97 0.53 31.96 -63.49
N MET A 98 0.39 32.91 -62.55
CA MET A 98 1.20 32.97 -61.34
C MET A 98 1.00 31.71 -60.49
N ALA A 99 -0.23 31.24 -60.31
CA ALA A 99 -0.53 30.01 -59.58
C ALA A 99 0.12 28.76 -60.23
N ALA A 100 0.15 28.69 -61.56
CA ALA A 100 0.77 27.58 -62.30
C ALA A 100 2.30 27.57 -62.20
N ILE A 101 2.95 28.74 -62.12
CA ILE A 101 4.41 28.85 -62.01
C ILE A 101 4.92 28.94 -60.56
N MET A 102 4.06 29.23 -59.59
CA MET A 102 4.42 29.31 -58.17
C MET A 102 5.10 28.04 -57.64
N PRO A 103 4.69 26.80 -57.98
CA PRO A 103 5.42 25.60 -57.59
C PRO A 103 6.86 25.57 -58.11
N TRP A 104 7.10 26.06 -59.32
CA TRP A 104 8.43 26.15 -59.92
C TRP A 104 9.28 27.26 -59.29
N ILE A 105 8.71 28.44 -59.05
CA ILE A 105 9.38 29.54 -58.34
C ILE A 105 9.77 29.09 -56.93
N LYS A 106 8.87 28.42 -56.21
CA LYS A 106 9.16 27.83 -54.90
C LYS A 106 10.27 26.78 -54.99
N SER A 107 10.25 25.92 -56.00
CA SER A 107 11.29 24.89 -56.18
C SER A 107 12.67 25.48 -56.47
N ILE A 108 12.75 26.54 -57.29
CA ILE A 108 13.99 27.28 -57.55
C ILE A 108 14.45 28.01 -56.27
N GLY A 109 13.51 28.63 -55.54
CA GLY A 109 13.77 29.23 -54.23
C GLY A 109 14.38 28.21 -53.25
N PHE A 110 13.75 27.05 -53.07
CA PHE A 110 14.27 25.98 -52.21
C PHE A 110 15.64 25.46 -52.66
N ALA A 111 15.86 25.31 -53.97
CA ALA A 111 17.16 24.90 -54.50
C ALA A 111 18.26 25.95 -54.23
N SER A 112 17.92 27.24 -54.39
CA SER A 112 18.79 28.36 -54.07
C SER A 112 19.10 28.43 -52.57
N ASP A 113 18.08 28.29 -51.72
CA ASP A 113 18.21 28.30 -50.26
C ASP A 113 19.05 27.11 -49.76
N THR A 114 18.87 25.93 -50.36
CA THR A 114 19.68 24.74 -50.06
C THR A 114 21.14 24.96 -50.46
N ALA A 115 21.39 25.54 -51.63
CA ALA A 115 22.75 25.80 -52.12
C ALA A 115 23.47 26.89 -51.31
N ALA A 116 22.73 27.93 -50.90
CA ALA A 116 23.26 29.01 -50.07
C ALA A 116 23.34 28.63 -48.58
N VAL A 117 22.74 27.51 -48.18
CA VAL A 117 22.49 27.14 -46.78
C VAL A 117 21.91 28.36 -46.05
N SER A 118 20.88 28.98 -46.61
CA SER A 118 20.35 30.28 -46.13
C SER A 118 19.56 30.15 -44.83
N ALA A 119 19.16 28.94 -44.46
CA ALA A 119 18.50 28.67 -43.19
C ALA A 119 19.44 28.98 -42.02
N ARG A 120 18.89 29.65 -40.99
CA ARG A 120 19.60 29.97 -39.75
C ARG A 120 18.81 29.41 -38.59
N LEU A 121 19.49 28.79 -37.64
CA LEU A 121 18.84 28.33 -36.41
C LEU A 121 18.44 29.52 -35.55
N ASP A 122 17.32 29.37 -34.85
CA ASP A 122 16.90 30.35 -33.86
C ASP A 122 17.84 30.32 -32.63
N PRO A 123 17.89 31.42 -31.84
CA PRO A 123 18.75 31.53 -30.67
C PRO A 123 18.67 30.36 -29.69
N MET A 124 17.47 29.84 -29.42
CA MET A 124 17.28 28.75 -28.45
C MET A 124 17.76 27.42 -29.00
N SER A 125 17.54 27.14 -30.28
CA SER A 125 18.07 25.95 -30.95
C SER A 125 19.59 25.93 -30.95
N VAL A 126 20.24 27.06 -31.23
CA VAL A 126 21.71 27.19 -31.21
C VAL A 126 22.27 26.88 -29.82
N VAL A 127 21.76 27.53 -28.78
CA VAL A 127 22.26 27.32 -27.41
C VAL A 127 21.98 25.92 -26.89
N THR A 128 20.81 25.35 -27.21
CA THR A 128 20.46 23.99 -26.80
C THR A 128 21.36 22.95 -27.48
N ALA A 129 21.62 23.10 -28.79
CA ALA A 129 22.55 22.23 -29.50
C ALA A 129 23.97 22.36 -28.93
N TRP A 130 24.44 23.59 -28.74
CA TRP A 130 25.75 23.86 -28.14
C TRP A 130 25.90 23.26 -26.74
N ARG A 131 24.93 23.37 -25.84
CA ARG A 131 25.03 22.74 -24.50
C ARG A 131 25.12 21.23 -24.54
N ARG A 132 24.50 20.58 -25.52
CA ARG A 132 24.52 19.12 -25.66
C ARG A 132 25.84 18.59 -26.20
N ASP A 133 26.50 19.34 -27.07
CA ASP A 133 27.84 19.05 -27.59
C ASP A 133 28.56 20.37 -27.96
N PRO A 134 29.28 20.97 -26.99
CA PRO A 134 29.89 22.28 -27.17
C PRO A 134 30.93 22.31 -28.30
N VAL A 135 31.66 21.20 -28.48
CA VAL A 135 32.73 21.09 -29.47
C VAL A 135 32.13 21.06 -30.88
N LYS A 136 31.11 20.22 -31.09
CA LYS A 136 30.48 20.06 -32.41
C LYS A 136 29.67 21.28 -32.84
N TYR A 137 28.97 21.92 -31.90
CA TYR A 137 27.96 22.91 -32.21
C TYR A 137 28.35 24.36 -31.90
N ALA A 138 29.54 24.63 -31.35
CA ALA A 138 30.06 26.01 -31.23
C ALA A 138 30.01 26.84 -32.53
N PRO A 139 30.26 26.27 -33.73
CA PRO A 139 30.15 27.02 -34.98
C PRO A 139 28.75 27.59 -35.26
N LEU A 140 27.68 27.01 -34.68
CA LEU A 140 26.30 27.47 -34.89
C LEU A 140 26.04 28.87 -34.31
N PHE A 141 26.90 29.41 -33.44
CA PHE A 141 26.82 30.82 -33.06
C PHE A 141 27.09 31.77 -34.24
N GLY A 142 27.69 31.29 -35.33
CA GLY A 142 27.77 32.00 -36.60
C GLY A 142 26.38 32.35 -37.15
N ASP A 143 25.38 31.48 -36.96
CA ASP A 143 24.03 31.76 -37.41
C ASP A 143 23.45 33.00 -36.73
N LEU A 144 23.73 33.18 -35.44
CA LEU A 144 23.24 34.34 -34.68
C LEU A 144 23.93 35.62 -35.11
N ARG A 145 25.23 35.56 -35.46
CA ARG A 145 25.98 36.70 -36.01
C ARG A 145 25.40 37.14 -37.35
N ASP A 146 25.07 36.19 -38.23
CA ASP A 146 24.42 36.48 -39.51
C ASP A 146 23.03 37.13 -39.32
N LEU A 147 22.34 36.79 -38.23
CA LEU A 147 21.08 37.41 -37.80
C LEU A 147 21.27 38.76 -37.07
N GLY A 148 22.50 39.25 -36.91
CA GLY A 148 22.83 40.55 -36.32
C GLY A 148 23.01 40.57 -34.80
N TRP A 149 23.22 39.41 -34.16
CA TRP A 149 23.57 39.34 -32.74
C TRP A 149 25.04 39.74 -32.52
N SER A 150 25.29 40.65 -31.57
CA SER A 150 26.66 40.93 -31.09
C SER A 150 27.17 39.84 -30.16
N GLU A 151 28.49 39.74 -29.97
CA GLU A 151 29.07 38.79 -29.01
C GLU A 151 28.50 39.00 -27.59
N ASP A 152 28.34 40.24 -27.14
CA ASP A 152 27.74 40.55 -25.83
C ASP A 152 26.32 39.98 -25.69
N ARG A 153 25.52 40.01 -26.78
CA ARG A 153 24.17 39.44 -26.78
C ARG A 153 24.19 37.91 -26.82
N ILE A 154 25.18 37.32 -27.48
CA ILE A 154 25.38 35.86 -27.50
C ILE A 154 25.77 35.38 -26.10
N GLU A 155 26.68 36.08 -25.40
CA GLU A 155 27.03 35.78 -24.02
C GLU A 155 25.85 36.00 -23.06
N ALA A 156 25.10 37.08 -23.23
CA ALA A 156 23.87 37.29 -22.48
C ALA A 156 22.86 36.15 -22.70
N LEU A 157 22.69 35.68 -23.95
CA LEU A 157 21.83 34.55 -24.28
C LEU A 157 22.28 33.26 -23.57
N LYS A 158 23.59 32.96 -23.56
CA LYS A 158 24.14 31.80 -22.82
C LYS A 158 23.84 31.90 -21.33
N PHE A 159 23.94 33.09 -20.76
CA PHE A 159 23.68 33.36 -19.33
C PHE A 159 22.20 33.25 -18.97
N ILE A 160 21.30 33.98 -19.67
CA ILE A 160 19.86 34.02 -19.32
C ILE A 160 19.15 32.69 -19.50
N THR A 161 19.72 31.80 -20.31
CA THR A 161 19.17 30.46 -20.53
C THR A 161 19.69 29.45 -19.52
N LEU A 162 20.59 29.82 -18.61
CA LEU A 162 20.98 28.94 -17.51
C LEU A 162 19.76 28.64 -16.64
N PHE A 163 19.70 27.43 -16.13
CA PHE A 163 18.63 27.02 -15.25
C PHE A 163 18.70 27.83 -13.95
N ILE A 164 17.57 28.44 -13.60
CA ILE A 164 17.32 29.05 -12.31
C ILE A 164 16.07 28.38 -11.74
N PRO A 165 16.10 27.87 -10.50
CA PRO A 165 14.95 27.25 -9.85
C PRO A 165 13.79 28.25 -9.72
N THR A 166 12.56 27.75 -9.78
CA THR A 166 11.38 28.57 -9.52
C THR A 166 11.36 29.08 -8.07
N ALA A 167 10.55 30.11 -7.79
CA ALA A 167 10.41 30.60 -6.42
C ALA A 167 9.97 29.50 -5.44
N ASP A 168 9.11 28.58 -5.88
CA ASP A 168 8.67 27.43 -5.09
C ASP A 168 9.82 26.43 -4.86
N GLU A 169 10.63 26.14 -5.88
CA GLU A 169 11.78 25.24 -5.74
C GLU A 169 12.86 25.86 -4.82
N GLN A 170 13.09 27.17 -4.89
CA GLN A 170 13.99 27.87 -3.96
C GLN A 170 13.47 27.84 -2.52
N THR A 171 12.17 28.05 -2.33
CA THR A 171 11.53 27.96 -1.00
C THR A 171 11.67 26.54 -0.46
N HIS A 172 11.47 25.53 -1.30
CA HIS A 172 11.66 24.12 -0.95
C HIS A 172 13.11 23.79 -0.56
N TRP A 173 14.09 24.38 -1.24
CA TRP A 173 15.51 24.19 -0.88
C TRP A 173 15.88 24.87 0.44
N LEU A 174 15.37 26.07 0.69
CA LEU A 174 15.52 26.76 1.97
C LEU A 174 14.94 25.93 3.12
N ALA A 175 13.76 25.37 2.90
CA ALA A 175 13.07 24.46 3.81
C ALA A 175 13.87 23.16 4.07
N ARG A 176 14.49 22.58 3.05
CA ARG A 176 15.27 21.34 3.18
C ARG A 176 16.71 21.53 3.64
N GLU A 177 17.00 22.64 4.32
CA GLU A 177 18.30 22.91 4.94
C GLU A 177 19.47 22.89 3.93
N VAL A 178 19.19 23.11 2.63
CA VAL A 178 20.20 23.05 1.54
C VAL A 178 21.31 24.07 1.74
N PHE A 179 20.96 25.23 2.29
CA PHE A 179 21.87 26.36 2.48
C PHE A 179 22.47 26.41 3.90
N GLU A 180 22.31 25.34 4.67
CA GLU A 180 22.74 25.26 6.06
C GLU A 180 23.90 24.24 6.16
N PRO A 181 25.18 24.69 6.10
CA PRO A 181 26.33 23.80 5.95
C PRO A 181 26.44 22.74 7.05
N GLU A 182 26.06 23.09 8.28
CA GLU A 182 26.06 22.15 9.41
C GLU A 182 25.03 21.03 9.21
N MET A 183 23.86 21.32 8.64
CA MET A 183 22.81 20.34 8.38
C MET A 183 23.16 19.48 7.18
N VAL A 184 23.68 20.08 6.10
CA VAL A 184 24.20 19.36 4.92
C VAL A 184 25.26 18.34 5.36
N ALA A 185 26.25 18.76 6.13
CA ALA A 185 27.32 17.87 6.61
C ALA A 185 26.82 16.78 7.57
N ARG A 186 25.84 17.11 8.42
CA ARG A 186 25.27 16.18 9.40
C ARG A 186 24.48 15.06 8.74
N TYR A 187 23.54 15.42 7.88
CA TYR A 187 22.68 14.46 7.17
C TYR A 187 23.34 13.90 5.91
N GLY A 188 24.50 14.43 5.52
CA GLY A 188 25.22 14.01 4.31
C GLY A 188 24.44 14.33 3.04
N LEU A 189 23.78 15.49 2.97
CA LEU A 189 22.90 15.84 1.85
C LEU A 189 23.66 16.00 0.52
N ASP A 190 24.96 16.25 0.58
CA ASP A 190 25.90 16.30 -0.55
C ASP A 190 26.57 14.94 -0.86
N SER A 191 26.23 13.89 -0.11
CA SER A 191 26.77 12.55 -0.33
C SER A 191 26.32 11.99 -1.67
N GLU A 192 27.14 11.13 -2.27
CA GLU A 192 26.81 10.45 -3.54
C GLU A 192 26.53 11.38 -4.72
N LEU A 193 26.90 12.66 -4.64
CA LEU A 193 26.77 13.61 -5.73
C LEU A 193 27.58 13.13 -6.95
N PRO A 194 26.94 12.91 -8.12
CA PRO A 194 27.63 12.45 -9.31
C PRO A 194 28.57 13.51 -9.88
N ASN A 195 29.55 13.07 -10.65
CA ASN A 195 30.44 13.96 -11.38
C ASN A 195 29.64 14.78 -12.42
N TYR A 196 29.67 16.10 -12.33
CA TYR A 196 28.78 16.99 -13.08
C TYR A 196 28.87 16.78 -14.60
N GLU A 197 30.09 16.68 -15.14
CA GLU A 197 30.39 16.51 -16.56
C GLU A 197 29.86 15.20 -17.14
N GLU A 198 29.61 14.20 -16.31
CA GLU A 198 29.08 12.89 -16.70
C GLU A 198 27.55 12.84 -16.69
N THR A 199 26.89 13.93 -16.24
CA THR A 199 25.42 14.01 -16.16
C THR A 199 24.80 14.80 -17.31
N ASP A 200 23.50 14.59 -17.53
CA ASP A 200 22.71 15.41 -18.46
C ASP A 200 22.37 16.80 -17.91
N PHE A 201 22.63 17.10 -16.63
CA PHE A 201 22.46 18.46 -16.06
C PHE A 201 23.32 19.48 -16.82
N SER A 202 24.53 19.09 -17.19
CA SER A 202 25.44 19.90 -18.02
C SER A 202 24.85 20.28 -19.38
N LYS A 203 23.99 19.43 -19.94
CA LYS A 203 23.41 19.58 -21.28
C LYS A 203 22.16 20.45 -21.32
N ILE A 204 21.55 20.72 -20.17
CA ILE A 204 20.30 21.50 -20.06
C ILE A 204 20.51 22.86 -19.39
N GLY A 205 21.74 23.24 -19.08
CA GLY A 205 22.08 24.54 -18.49
C GLY A 205 21.93 24.61 -16.98
N VAL A 206 21.81 23.48 -16.29
CA VAL A 206 21.93 23.42 -14.83
C VAL A 206 23.42 23.54 -14.50
N THR A 207 23.80 24.53 -13.69
CA THR A 207 25.19 24.74 -13.27
C THR A 207 25.60 23.70 -12.21
N PRO A 208 26.91 23.49 -11.96
CA PRO A 208 27.35 22.60 -10.89
C PRO A 208 26.76 22.95 -9.52
N GLU A 209 26.66 24.24 -9.21
CA GLU A 209 26.03 24.75 -7.98
C GLU A 209 24.55 24.37 -7.91
N GLN A 210 23.79 24.60 -8.98
CA GLN A 210 22.37 24.27 -9.01
C GLN A 210 22.12 22.76 -8.97
N MET A 211 23.03 21.96 -9.55
CA MET A 211 23.00 20.50 -9.41
C MET A 211 23.19 20.09 -7.95
N ALA A 212 24.19 20.67 -7.26
CA ALA A 212 24.45 20.37 -5.85
C ALA A 212 23.28 20.75 -4.95
N ASN A 213 22.66 21.92 -5.16
CA ASN A 213 21.48 22.34 -4.40
C ASN A 213 20.28 21.41 -4.62
N LYS A 214 20.01 21.08 -5.90
CA LYS A 214 18.95 20.16 -6.26
C LYS A 214 19.18 18.77 -5.65
N TRP A 215 20.43 18.32 -5.64
CA TRP A 215 20.83 17.08 -5.00
C TRP A 215 20.64 17.15 -3.48
N ALA A 216 21.11 18.17 -2.79
CA ALA A 216 20.89 18.30 -1.35
C ALA A 216 19.40 18.25 -0.97
N ALA A 217 18.51 18.78 -1.83
CA ALA A 217 17.08 18.74 -1.62
C ALA A 217 16.37 17.45 -2.07
N HIS A 218 17.01 16.52 -2.79
CA HIS A 218 16.31 15.43 -3.47
C HIS A 218 15.91 14.27 -2.54
N TRP A 219 16.59 14.14 -1.40
CA TRP A 219 16.49 12.98 -0.52
C TRP A 219 15.08 12.72 0.00
N GLU A 220 14.77 11.43 0.19
CA GLU A 220 13.63 10.98 0.98
C GLU A 220 14.05 10.84 2.44
N HIS A 221 13.47 11.65 3.32
CA HIS A 221 13.78 11.60 4.74
C HIS A 221 12.91 10.56 5.47
N ALA A 222 13.42 10.04 6.58
CA ALA A 222 12.68 9.11 7.44
C ALA A 222 11.32 9.68 7.83
N SER A 223 10.29 8.82 7.83
CA SER A 223 8.95 9.17 8.27
C SER A 223 8.88 9.39 9.78
N TYR A 224 7.83 10.08 10.24
CA TYR A 224 7.53 10.23 11.67
C TYR A 224 7.53 8.89 12.42
N MET A 225 6.95 7.84 11.81
CA MET A 225 6.88 6.51 12.42
C MET A 225 8.26 5.88 12.60
N GLN A 226 9.17 6.06 11.65
CA GLN A 226 10.55 5.59 11.75
C GLN A 226 11.32 6.38 12.82
N ILE A 227 11.14 7.71 12.86
CA ILE A 227 11.82 8.58 13.84
C ILE A 227 11.35 8.27 15.27
N ARG A 228 10.04 8.12 15.48
CA ARG A 228 9.44 7.62 16.72
C ARG A 228 10.07 6.30 17.17
N GLU A 229 10.19 5.34 16.25
CA GLU A 229 10.72 4.03 16.59
C GLU A 229 12.22 4.10 16.93
N MET A 230 12.98 4.91 16.20
CA MET A 230 14.39 5.15 16.51
C MET A 230 14.57 5.83 17.87
N LEU A 231 13.69 6.78 18.23
CA LEU A 231 13.70 7.43 19.54
C LEU A 231 13.45 6.41 20.65
N ARG A 232 12.38 5.61 20.55
CA ARG A 232 12.03 4.57 21.55
C ARG A 232 13.08 3.51 21.74
N ARG A 233 13.77 3.11 20.66
CA ARG A 233 14.86 2.14 20.71
C ARG A 233 16.15 2.73 21.28
N GLY A 234 16.19 4.05 21.49
CA GLY A 234 17.39 4.76 21.89
C GLY A 234 18.46 4.76 20.79
N VAL A 235 18.08 4.73 19.52
CA VAL A 235 19.03 4.76 18.37
C VAL A 235 18.99 6.07 17.58
N LEU A 236 18.02 6.95 17.84
CA LEU A 236 18.00 8.30 17.28
C LEU A 236 19.07 9.17 17.95
N SER A 237 20.03 9.70 17.19
CA SER A 237 21.20 10.43 17.69
C SER A 237 21.53 11.61 16.79
N LEU A 238 22.27 12.59 17.32
CA LEU A 238 22.91 13.61 16.51
C LEU A 238 24.28 13.19 15.96
N ASP A 239 24.84 12.11 16.50
CA ASP A 239 26.07 11.50 16.03
C ASP A 239 25.80 10.61 14.79
N LYS A 240 26.80 10.53 13.89
CA LYS A 240 26.81 9.59 12.75
C LYS A 240 27.02 8.14 13.20
N THR A 241 27.58 7.91 14.39
CA THR A 241 27.82 6.57 14.90
C THR A 241 26.58 5.96 15.55
N MET A 242 26.32 4.68 15.27
CA MET A 242 25.21 3.95 15.91
C MET A 242 25.50 3.76 17.40
N PRO A 243 24.66 4.26 18.29
CA PRO A 243 24.90 4.21 19.72
C PRO A 243 24.54 2.84 20.30
N SER A 244 25.23 2.45 21.37
CA SER A 244 24.88 1.27 22.15
C SER A 244 23.76 1.59 23.15
N PRO A 245 22.74 0.74 23.31
CA PRO A 245 21.67 0.98 24.28
C PRO A 245 22.21 1.07 25.70
N PRO A 246 21.85 2.12 26.48
CA PRO A 246 22.23 2.21 27.87
C PRO A 246 21.60 1.09 28.71
N THR A 247 22.25 0.74 29.83
CA THR A 247 21.72 -0.22 30.81
C THR A 247 21.30 0.44 32.13
N THR A 248 21.53 1.75 32.27
CA THR A 248 21.24 2.52 33.48
C THR A 248 20.18 3.56 33.22
N ARG A 249 19.42 3.93 34.27
CA ARG A 249 18.39 4.97 34.16
C ARG A 249 18.96 6.30 33.68
N ALA A 250 20.06 6.75 34.28
CA ALA A 250 20.73 7.99 33.88
C ALA A 250 21.24 7.94 32.42
N GLY A 251 21.67 6.76 31.96
CA GLY A 251 22.05 6.56 30.56
C GLY A 251 20.85 6.70 29.62
N TRP A 252 19.69 6.11 29.96
CA TRP A 252 18.45 6.29 29.21
C TRP A 252 17.97 7.75 29.22
N ASP A 253 18.00 8.43 30.36
CA ASP A 253 17.59 9.84 30.46
C ASP A 253 18.47 10.75 29.58
N ALA A 254 19.79 10.52 29.57
CA ALA A 254 20.71 11.24 28.69
C ALA A 254 20.44 10.93 27.21
N ARG A 255 20.08 9.68 26.91
CA ARG A 255 19.80 9.21 25.54
C ARG A 255 18.52 9.81 24.99
N ASP A 256 17.46 9.85 25.79
CA ASP A 256 16.18 10.46 25.42
C ASP A 256 16.37 11.96 25.19
N ALA A 257 17.14 12.65 26.04
CA ALA A 257 17.45 14.06 25.86
C ALA A 257 18.19 14.37 24.55
N GLU A 258 19.10 13.48 24.12
CA GLU A 258 19.76 13.59 22.81
C GLU A 258 18.80 13.27 21.67
N GLY A 259 18.01 12.20 21.80
CA GLY A 259 17.01 11.78 20.83
C GLY A 259 15.96 12.87 20.58
N TYR A 260 15.54 13.61 21.61
CA TYR A 260 14.66 14.76 21.44
C TYR A 260 15.32 15.83 20.57
N LYS A 261 16.58 16.21 20.81
CA LYS A 261 17.28 17.20 19.97
C LYS A 261 17.34 16.73 18.51
N ALA A 262 17.67 15.47 18.29
CA ALA A 262 17.70 14.86 16.95
C ALA A 262 16.32 14.85 16.27
N MET A 263 15.25 14.61 17.03
CA MET A 263 13.88 14.70 16.52
C MET A 263 13.51 16.14 16.13
N TYR A 264 13.99 17.15 16.86
CA TYR A 264 13.76 18.56 16.51
C TYR A 264 14.51 19.01 15.26
N ASP A 265 15.74 18.54 15.07
CA ASP A 265 16.45 18.78 13.82
C ASP A 265 15.78 18.08 12.65
N TRP A 266 15.26 16.87 12.87
CA TRP A 266 14.43 16.18 11.87
C TRP A 266 13.15 16.95 11.53
N TYR A 267 12.43 17.49 12.52
CA TYR A 267 11.23 18.31 12.26
C TYR A 267 11.52 19.53 11.39
N ARG A 268 12.71 20.13 11.51
CA ARG A 268 13.11 21.21 10.62
C ARG A 268 13.35 20.69 9.21
N LEU A 269 14.16 19.63 9.09
CA LEU A 269 14.49 19.00 7.81
C LEU A 269 13.26 18.58 6.98
N VAL A 270 12.19 18.15 7.65
CA VAL A 270 10.92 17.75 7.01
C VAL A 270 9.80 18.79 7.13
N GLU A 271 10.13 20.03 7.50
CA GLU A 271 9.20 21.17 7.52
C GLU A 271 7.95 21.00 8.40
N ILE A 272 8.09 20.34 9.55
CA ILE A 272 7.02 20.28 10.54
C ILE A 272 6.97 21.61 11.31
N PRO A 273 5.82 22.32 11.30
CA PRO A 273 5.69 23.61 11.98
C PRO A 273 5.97 23.52 13.48
N PRO A 274 6.61 24.54 14.10
CA PRO A 274 6.93 24.55 15.53
C PRO A 274 5.73 24.23 16.43
N PHE A 275 4.52 24.66 16.04
CA PHE A 275 3.28 24.38 16.76
C PHE A 275 3.04 22.88 17.04
N TRP A 276 3.45 21.98 16.13
CA TRP A 276 3.19 20.54 16.26
C TRP A 276 4.31 19.77 16.93
N ARG A 277 5.53 20.32 17.00
CA ARG A 277 6.75 19.59 17.39
C ARG A 277 6.62 18.97 18.78
N ASP A 278 6.28 19.77 19.79
CA ASP A 278 6.14 19.29 21.17
C ASP A 278 5.05 18.21 21.29
N ARG A 279 3.93 18.37 20.57
CA ARG A 279 2.80 17.43 20.59
C ARG A 279 3.15 16.09 19.95
N LEU A 280 3.84 16.14 18.81
CA LEU A 280 4.32 14.94 18.12
C LEU A 280 5.41 14.24 18.93
N THR A 281 6.28 14.99 19.60
CA THR A 281 7.30 14.41 20.49
C THR A 281 6.67 13.69 21.67
N GLU A 282 5.64 14.27 22.31
CA GLU A 282 4.91 13.59 23.39
C GLU A 282 4.23 12.30 22.90
N MET A 283 3.65 12.33 21.69
CA MET A 283 3.06 11.14 21.05
C MET A 283 4.08 10.09 20.60
N ALA A 284 5.38 10.37 20.73
CA ALA A 284 6.39 9.43 20.30
C ALA A 284 6.49 8.23 21.23
N PHE A 285 5.96 8.22 22.46
CA PHE A 285 6.05 7.08 23.38
C PHE A 285 4.78 6.22 23.40
N GLU A 286 4.90 4.96 23.83
CA GLU A 286 3.73 4.08 23.94
C GLU A 286 2.96 4.34 25.22
N VAL A 287 1.64 4.20 25.12
CA VAL A 287 0.77 4.14 26.29
C VAL A 287 0.70 2.67 26.74
N PRO A 288 0.89 2.36 28.04
CA PRO A 288 0.83 0.98 28.54
C PRO A 288 -0.46 0.27 28.12
N THR A 289 -0.41 -1.04 27.88
CA THR A 289 -1.60 -1.79 27.45
C THR A 289 -2.63 -1.91 28.57
N ARG A 290 -3.91 -2.08 28.23
CA ARG A 290 -4.98 -2.32 29.23
C ARG A 290 -4.70 -3.46 30.19
N VAL A 291 -4.08 -4.53 29.69
CA VAL A 291 -3.75 -5.71 30.51
C VAL A 291 -2.69 -5.35 31.55
N ASP A 292 -1.66 -4.62 31.15
CA ASP A 292 -0.58 -4.20 32.04
C ASP A 292 -1.04 -3.14 33.04
N VAL A 293 -1.84 -2.17 32.59
CA VAL A 293 -2.45 -1.14 33.47
C VAL A 293 -3.29 -1.78 34.57
N ARG A 294 -4.08 -2.81 34.23
CA ARG A 294 -4.85 -3.57 35.22
C ARG A 294 -3.95 -4.29 36.22
N ARG A 295 -2.82 -4.84 35.78
CA ARG A 295 -1.83 -5.47 36.68
C ARG A 295 -1.16 -4.44 37.58
N PHE A 296 -0.86 -3.25 37.06
CA PHE A 296 -0.32 -2.15 37.87
C PHE A 296 -1.30 -1.75 38.98
N TRP A 297 -2.59 -1.65 38.64
CA TRP A 297 -3.64 -1.42 39.63
C TRP A 297 -3.71 -2.54 40.67
N ASP A 298 -3.70 -3.81 40.24
CA ASP A 298 -3.72 -4.98 41.12
C ASP A 298 -2.56 -4.99 42.11
N MET A 299 -1.35 -4.76 41.62
CA MET A 299 -0.14 -4.65 42.45
C MET A 299 -0.03 -3.34 43.24
N ARG A 300 -1.01 -2.44 43.14
CA ARG A 300 -1.03 -1.12 43.79
C ARG A 300 0.20 -0.27 43.47
N THR A 301 0.77 -0.42 42.28
CA THR A 301 1.88 0.40 41.80
C THR A 301 1.41 1.72 41.20
N ILE A 302 0.11 1.89 40.98
CA ILE A 302 -0.55 3.12 40.55
C ILE A 302 -1.81 3.37 41.39
N ASP A 303 -2.20 4.64 41.50
CA ASP A 303 -3.46 5.08 42.10
C ASP A 303 -4.56 5.29 41.03
N GLU A 304 -5.76 5.69 41.48
CA GLU A 304 -6.92 5.84 40.59
C GLU A 304 -6.75 7.03 39.63
N GLU A 305 -6.08 8.09 40.08
CA GLU A 305 -5.75 9.26 39.26
C GLU A 305 -4.86 8.83 38.08
N ARG A 306 -3.79 8.09 38.36
CA ARG A 306 -2.91 7.56 37.32
C ARG A 306 -3.61 6.53 36.44
N LEU A 307 -4.46 5.67 37.01
CA LEU A 307 -5.27 4.72 36.23
C LEU A 307 -6.16 5.45 35.21
N ARG A 308 -6.88 6.50 35.66
CA ARG A 308 -7.72 7.34 34.82
C ARG A 308 -6.92 8.07 33.75
N SER A 309 -5.78 8.64 34.12
CA SER A 309 -4.86 9.29 33.18
C SER A 309 -4.44 8.34 32.06
N ILE A 310 -4.03 7.10 32.38
CA ILE A 310 -3.57 6.16 31.35
C ILE A 310 -4.72 5.74 30.43
N TYR A 311 -5.90 5.41 30.96
CA TYR A 311 -7.04 5.06 30.10
C TYR A 311 -7.50 6.23 29.23
N HIS A 312 -7.41 7.46 29.73
CA HIS A 312 -7.66 8.65 28.92
C HIS A 312 -6.62 8.78 27.79
N SER A 313 -5.34 8.56 28.06
CA SER A 313 -4.28 8.55 27.03
C SER A 313 -4.44 7.43 26.00
N GLN A 314 -5.09 6.31 26.35
CA GLN A 314 -5.46 5.27 25.39
C GLN A 314 -6.65 5.66 24.48
N GLY A 315 -7.31 6.79 24.76
CA GLY A 315 -8.45 7.31 24.00
C GLY A 315 -9.82 7.02 24.60
N TYR A 316 -9.92 6.57 25.85
CA TYR A 316 -11.21 6.42 26.53
C TYR A 316 -11.67 7.74 27.16
N HIS A 317 -12.93 8.12 26.94
CA HIS A 317 -13.49 9.38 27.43
C HIS A 317 -14.90 9.21 27.98
N GLY A 318 -15.35 10.20 28.77
CA GLY A 318 -16.71 10.27 29.29
C GLY A 318 -17.14 8.98 30.01
N LYS A 319 -18.31 8.46 29.65
CA LYS A 319 -18.88 7.26 30.26
C LYS A 319 -18.00 6.02 30.06
N ASP A 320 -17.38 5.85 28.89
CA ASP A 320 -16.54 4.68 28.63
C ASP A 320 -15.31 4.68 29.55
N LEU A 321 -14.74 5.85 29.82
CA LEU A 321 -13.65 6.00 30.78
C LEU A 321 -14.11 5.60 32.20
N ASP A 322 -15.25 6.12 32.64
CA ASP A 322 -15.81 5.80 33.97
C ASP A 322 -16.12 4.29 34.10
N ASP A 323 -16.70 3.69 33.06
CA ASP A 323 -16.97 2.26 33.00
C ASP A 323 -15.68 1.44 33.05
N TYR A 324 -14.61 1.85 32.35
CA TYR A 324 -13.30 1.19 32.41
C TYR A 324 -12.64 1.28 33.79
N ILE A 325 -12.78 2.42 34.45
CA ILE A 325 -12.27 2.60 35.82
C ILE A 325 -13.00 1.67 36.77
N LEU A 326 -14.33 1.72 36.80
CA LEU A 326 -15.15 0.86 37.65
C LEU A 326 -14.89 -0.63 37.35
N TRP A 327 -14.86 -1.00 36.07
CA TRP A 327 -14.58 -2.37 35.65
C TRP A 327 -13.21 -2.83 36.16
N THR A 328 -12.16 -2.02 36.02
CA THR A 328 -10.80 -2.41 36.45
C THR A 328 -10.74 -2.62 37.95
N LYS A 329 -11.32 -1.70 38.73
CA LYS A 329 -11.37 -1.76 40.19
C LYS A 329 -12.08 -3.04 40.66
N VAL A 330 -13.30 -3.26 40.15
CA VAL A 330 -14.12 -4.42 40.52
C VAL A 330 -13.51 -5.72 40.04
N TYR A 331 -13.11 -5.80 38.77
CA TYR A 331 -12.56 -7.03 38.18
C TYR A 331 -11.36 -7.55 38.94
N VAL A 332 -10.50 -6.65 39.42
CA VAL A 332 -9.29 -6.98 40.17
C VAL A 332 -9.62 -7.39 41.61
N ALA A 333 -10.48 -6.65 42.31
CA ALA A 333 -10.83 -6.95 43.70
C ALA A 333 -11.71 -8.21 43.86
N PHE A 334 -12.56 -8.49 42.86
CA PHE A 334 -13.61 -9.48 42.97
C PHE A 334 -13.08 -10.90 43.29
N PRO A 335 -12.08 -11.48 42.60
CA PRO A 335 -11.60 -12.82 42.91
C PRO A 335 -11.12 -13.02 44.35
N ASP A 336 -10.40 -12.03 44.92
CA ASP A 336 -9.93 -12.07 46.31
C ASP A 336 -11.11 -11.96 47.29
N LEU A 337 -12.02 -11.01 47.06
CA LEU A 337 -13.25 -10.86 47.85
C LEU A 337 -14.05 -12.17 47.90
N ILE A 338 -14.21 -12.83 46.75
CA ILE A 338 -14.89 -14.13 46.68
C ILE A 338 -14.15 -15.19 47.48
N ALA A 339 -12.82 -15.25 47.38
CA ALA A 339 -12.02 -16.23 48.10
C ALA A 339 -12.12 -16.02 49.61
N ARG A 340 -11.97 -14.78 50.08
CA ARG A 340 -12.12 -14.38 51.50
C ARG A 340 -13.52 -14.73 52.01
N TYR A 341 -14.57 -14.45 51.24
CA TYR A 341 -15.95 -14.78 51.59
C TYR A 341 -16.18 -16.29 51.67
N LYS A 342 -15.75 -17.06 50.67
CA LYS A 342 -15.88 -18.53 50.64
C LYS A 342 -15.14 -19.23 51.78
N ASN A 343 -14.04 -18.63 52.25
CA ASN A 343 -13.28 -19.11 53.39
C ASN A 343 -13.83 -18.63 54.75
N GLY A 344 -14.91 -17.82 54.75
CA GLY A 344 -15.53 -17.27 55.95
C GLY A 344 -14.70 -16.19 56.65
N TRP A 345 -13.75 -15.56 55.96
CA TRP A 345 -12.89 -14.51 56.52
C TRP A 345 -13.57 -13.13 56.50
N ILE A 346 -14.57 -12.95 55.63
CA ILE A 346 -15.40 -11.76 55.55
C ILE A 346 -16.86 -12.14 55.40
N THR A 347 -17.75 -11.24 55.82
CA THR A 347 -19.20 -11.40 55.75
C THR A 347 -19.77 -10.93 54.40
N GLU A 348 -21.07 -11.19 54.19
CA GLU A 348 -21.81 -10.62 53.05
C GLU A 348 -21.75 -9.08 53.05
N ASP A 349 -21.94 -8.47 54.21
CA ASP A 349 -21.96 -7.01 54.36
C ASP A 349 -20.57 -6.42 54.07
N ASP A 350 -19.49 -7.11 54.45
CA ASP A 350 -18.12 -6.71 54.12
C ASP A 350 -17.89 -6.71 52.61
N VAL A 351 -18.32 -7.76 51.89
CA VAL A 351 -18.20 -7.83 50.42
C VAL A 351 -18.99 -6.70 49.76
N LYS A 352 -20.23 -6.48 50.20
CA LYS A 352 -21.10 -5.42 49.67
C LYS A 352 -20.50 -4.04 49.91
N SER A 353 -19.98 -3.80 51.11
CA SER A 353 -19.32 -2.55 51.50
C SER A 353 -18.05 -2.28 50.67
N GLU A 354 -17.17 -3.28 50.54
CA GLU A 354 -15.95 -3.16 49.76
C GLU A 354 -16.28 -2.86 48.28
N LEU A 355 -17.20 -3.60 47.64
CA LEU A 355 -17.55 -3.34 46.24
C LEU A 355 -18.30 -2.00 46.03
N ALA A 356 -19.12 -1.57 46.99
CA ALA A 356 -19.74 -0.25 46.96
C ALA A 356 -18.68 0.86 47.03
N SER A 357 -17.65 0.69 47.87
CA SER A 357 -16.52 1.64 47.96
C SER A 357 -15.73 1.78 46.65
N LEU A 358 -15.75 0.74 45.80
CA LEU A 358 -15.14 0.78 44.47
C LEU A 358 -15.99 1.53 43.44
N GLY A 359 -17.22 1.90 43.78
CA GLY A 359 -18.14 2.66 42.93
C GLY A 359 -19.23 1.83 42.26
N MET A 360 -19.43 0.56 42.66
CA MET A 360 -20.54 -0.24 42.15
C MET A 360 -21.86 0.23 42.77
N SER A 361 -22.91 0.41 41.95
CA SER A 361 -24.21 0.83 42.46
C SER A 361 -24.85 -0.26 43.34
N THR A 362 -25.66 0.19 44.30
CA THR A 362 -26.41 -0.67 45.23
C THR A 362 -27.31 -1.66 44.50
N GLU A 363 -27.96 -1.22 43.41
CA GLU A 363 -28.86 -2.05 42.61
C GLU A 363 -28.09 -3.17 41.92
N ARG A 364 -26.93 -2.84 41.33
CA ARG A 364 -26.09 -3.82 40.63
C ARG A 364 -25.48 -4.83 41.61
N LEU A 365 -25.10 -4.38 42.81
CA LEU A 365 -24.60 -5.26 43.86
C LEU A 365 -25.62 -6.31 44.27
N GLU A 366 -26.87 -5.89 44.48
CA GLU A 366 -27.93 -6.82 44.87
C GLU A 366 -28.27 -7.78 43.73
N GLU A 367 -28.34 -7.31 42.49
CA GLU A 367 -28.51 -8.18 41.31
C GLU A 367 -27.37 -9.20 41.19
N MET A 368 -26.12 -8.76 41.34
CA MET A 368 -24.94 -9.63 41.28
C MET A 368 -24.97 -10.65 42.42
N TRP A 369 -25.40 -10.27 43.62
CA TRP A 369 -25.57 -11.17 44.76
C TRP A 369 -26.59 -12.27 44.45
N GLN A 370 -27.76 -11.89 43.98
CA GLN A 370 -28.85 -12.84 43.66
C GLN A 370 -28.43 -13.83 42.55
N THR A 371 -27.79 -13.33 41.49
CA THR A 371 -27.49 -14.13 40.29
C THR A 371 -26.18 -14.93 40.37
N LYS A 372 -25.16 -14.42 41.08
CA LYS A 372 -23.83 -15.07 41.15
C LYS A 372 -23.57 -15.78 42.47
N PHE A 373 -24.21 -15.37 43.56
CA PHE A 373 -23.96 -15.92 44.90
C PHE A 373 -25.12 -16.80 45.37
N LYS A 374 -26.39 -16.37 45.23
CA LYS A 374 -27.55 -17.20 45.59
C LYS A 374 -27.85 -18.30 44.56
N THR A 375 -27.73 -18.04 43.25
CA THR A 375 -27.86 -19.11 42.24
C THR A 375 -26.68 -20.11 42.24
N ALA A 376 -25.52 -19.73 42.81
CA ALA A 376 -24.44 -20.67 43.11
C ALA A 376 -24.73 -21.55 44.34
N GLN A 377 -25.81 -21.28 45.07
CA GLN A 377 -26.48 -22.22 45.96
C GLN A 377 -27.80 -22.75 45.33
N PRO A 378 -27.77 -23.59 44.28
CA PRO A 378 -28.88 -24.51 44.10
C PRO A 378 -28.66 -25.65 45.13
N GLU A 379 -29.60 -25.78 46.08
CA GLU A 379 -29.73 -26.95 46.97
C GLU A 379 -28.43 -27.53 47.53
N ARG A 380 -27.89 -26.91 48.59
CA ARG A 380 -27.38 -27.72 49.71
C ARG A 380 -28.26 -27.49 50.91
N VAL A 381 -29.48 -27.98 50.83
CA VAL A 381 -30.09 -28.52 52.05
C VAL A 381 -29.22 -29.69 52.44
N ALA A 382 -28.74 -29.66 53.68
CA ALA A 382 -27.96 -30.67 54.37
C ALA A 382 -28.34 -32.13 54.02
N ALA A 383 -27.87 -32.64 52.88
CA ALA A 383 -27.52 -34.04 52.75
C ALA A 383 -26.07 -34.13 53.23
N GLU A 384 -25.88 -34.88 54.30
CA GLU A 384 -24.60 -35.39 54.76
C GLU A 384 -23.69 -35.73 53.57
N LYS A 385 -22.38 -35.61 53.75
CA LYS A 385 -21.36 -36.05 52.78
C LYS A 385 -21.65 -37.49 52.32
N THR A 386 -22.51 -37.66 51.33
CA THR A 386 -22.73 -38.93 50.66
C THR A 386 -21.53 -39.11 49.76
N ALA A 387 -20.80 -40.19 50.00
CA ALA A 387 -19.65 -40.56 49.20
C ALA A 387 -20.00 -40.41 47.71
N THR A 388 -19.15 -39.70 46.96
CA THR A 388 -19.26 -39.60 45.51
C THR A 388 -19.25 -41.00 44.90
N ALA A 389 -19.79 -41.16 43.68
CA ALA A 389 -19.79 -42.45 42.98
C ALA A 389 -18.38 -43.08 42.96
N THR A 390 -17.34 -42.27 42.75
CA THR A 390 -15.93 -42.71 42.80
C THR A 390 -15.50 -43.19 44.18
N GLU A 391 -15.93 -42.54 45.25
CA GLU A 391 -15.62 -42.97 46.62
C GLU A 391 -16.34 -44.28 46.97
N ILE A 392 -17.59 -44.46 46.51
CA ILE A 392 -18.34 -45.72 46.64
C ILE A 392 -17.61 -46.84 45.89
N MET A 393 -17.24 -46.63 44.62
CA MET A 393 -16.50 -47.64 43.85
C MET A 393 -15.13 -47.97 44.46
N LYS A 394 -14.42 -46.97 45.03
CA LYS A 394 -13.17 -47.20 45.79
C LYS A 394 -13.43 -47.98 47.08
N ALA A 395 -14.53 -47.73 47.76
CA ALA A 395 -14.90 -48.45 48.97
C ALA A 395 -15.21 -49.92 48.67
N VAL A 396 -15.91 -50.22 47.57
CA VAL A 396 -16.10 -51.60 47.07
C VAL A 396 -14.75 -52.23 46.71
N LYS A 397 -13.90 -51.53 45.95
CA LYS A 397 -12.56 -52.03 45.57
C LYS A 397 -11.68 -52.38 46.75
N LYS A 398 -11.78 -51.60 47.84
CA LYS A 398 -11.01 -51.82 49.07
C LYS A 398 -11.69 -52.81 50.04
N GLY A 399 -12.85 -53.36 49.68
CA GLY A 399 -13.63 -54.27 50.51
C GLY A 399 -14.27 -53.62 51.74
N TYR A 400 -14.37 -52.29 51.78
CA TYR A 400 -15.00 -51.56 52.89
C TYR A 400 -16.53 -51.66 52.87
N ILE A 401 -17.11 -51.94 51.71
CA ILE A 401 -18.53 -52.24 51.50
C ILE A 401 -18.66 -53.37 50.49
N SER A 402 -19.76 -54.13 50.54
CA SER A 402 -19.98 -55.24 49.60
C SER A 402 -20.33 -54.74 48.20
N TRP A 403 -20.29 -55.63 47.20
CA TRP A 403 -20.69 -55.32 45.82
C TRP A 403 -22.13 -54.83 45.74
N SER A 404 -23.05 -55.56 46.40
CA SER A 404 -24.46 -55.19 46.50
C SER A 404 -24.67 -53.86 47.22
N ASP A 405 -23.90 -53.58 48.29
CA ASP A 405 -23.96 -52.27 48.95
C ASP A 405 -23.48 -51.13 48.01
N GLY A 406 -22.50 -51.41 47.16
CA GLY A 406 -22.05 -50.49 46.13
C GLY A 406 -23.14 -50.18 45.11
N ILE A 407 -23.82 -51.23 44.61
CA ILE A 407 -24.93 -51.11 43.67
C ILE A 407 -26.05 -50.28 44.29
N ASP A 408 -26.50 -50.62 45.49
CA ASP A 408 -27.58 -49.92 46.18
C ASP A 408 -27.26 -48.44 46.43
N ARG A 409 -26.01 -48.14 46.81
CA ARG A 409 -25.58 -46.76 47.05
C ARG A 409 -25.50 -45.95 45.76
N LEU A 410 -25.04 -46.55 44.66
CA LEU A 410 -25.09 -45.91 43.34
C LEU A 410 -26.52 -45.77 42.85
N ALA A 411 -27.41 -46.74 43.11
CA ALA A 411 -28.82 -46.65 42.75
C ALA A 411 -29.53 -45.46 43.41
N ARG A 412 -29.22 -45.18 44.68
CA ARG A 412 -29.70 -43.97 45.38
C ARG A 412 -29.19 -42.66 44.77
N MET A 413 -28.13 -42.70 43.97
CA MET A 413 -27.62 -41.55 43.22
C MET A 413 -28.27 -41.41 41.83
N GLY A 414 -29.28 -42.24 41.52
CA GLY A 414 -30.00 -42.19 40.25
C GLY A 414 -29.40 -43.04 39.14
N TYR A 415 -28.39 -43.87 39.42
CA TYR A 415 -27.94 -44.89 38.47
C TYR A 415 -28.93 -46.06 38.46
N SER A 416 -29.29 -46.59 37.29
CA SER A 416 -30.01 -47.88 37.27
C SER A 416 -29.10 -49.00 37.83
N GLU A 417 -29.70 -50.08 38.33
CA GLU A 417 -28.97 -51.24 38.87
C GLU A 417 -27.92 -51.76 37.87
N SER A 418 -28.29 -51.83 36.58
CA SER A 418 -27.38 -52.23 35.50
C SER A 418 -26.24 -51.24 35.25
N GLU A 419 -26.45 -49.94 35.46
CA GLU A 419 -25.37 -48.94 35.28
C GLU A 419 -24.43 -48.92 36.46
N ALA A 420 -24.97 -49.10 37.67
CA ALA A 420 -24.21 -49.21 38.91
C ALA A 420 -23.29 -50.44 38.88
N ASP A 421 -23.82 -51.59 38.48
CA ASP A 421 -23.07 -52.83 38.32
C ASP A 421 -21.99 -52.73 37.25
N PHE A 422 -22.31 -52.14 36.08
CA PHE A 422 -21.32 -51.89 35.03
C PHE A 422 -20.17 -51.00 35.52
N LYS A 423 -20.49 -49.90 36.23
CA LYS A 423 -19.49 -48.98 36.78
C LYS A 423 -18.59 -49.66 37.80
N LEU A 424 -19.15 -50.47 38.70
CA LEU A 424 -18.36 -51.21 39.67
C LEU A 424 -17.48 -52.25 39.00
N THR A 425 -18.00 -52.98 38.01
CA THR A 425 -17.24 -53.98 37.24
C THR A 425 -16.03 -53.36 36.57
N VAL A 426 -16.23 -52.27 35.83
CA VAL A 426 -15.14 -51.56 35.15
C VAL A 426 -14.13 -50.97 36.14
N TYR A 427 -14.58 -50.42 37.27
CA TYR A 427 -13.71 -49.68 38.19
C TYR A 427 -12.92 -50.58 39.14
N VAL A 428 -13.57 -51.63 39.64
CA VAL A 428 -13.00 -52.53 40.65
C VAL A 428 -12.04 -53.51 39.97
N GLY A 429 -12.44 -54.12 38.85
CA GLY A 429 -11.57 -54.99 38.03
C GLY A 429 -11.09 -56.26 38.75
N VAL A 430 -11.77 -56.69 39.83
CA VAL A 430 -11.35 -57.84 40.68
C VAL A 430 -12.39 -58.98 40.68
N VAL A 431 -13.44 -58.91 39.85
CA VAL A 431 -14.45 -59.98 39.76
C VAL A 431 -14.11 -60.89 38.59
N GLU A 432 -14.28 -62.21 38.77
CA GLU A 432 -14.17 -63.20 37.71
C GLU A 432 -15.04 -62.79 36.51
N GLY A 433 -14.42 -62.59 35.34
CA GLY A 433 -15.08 -62.06 34.14
C GLY A 433 -14.91 -60.56 33.87
N SER A 434 -14.22 -59.80 34.73
CA SER A 434 -13.85 -58.40 34.44
C SER A 434 -12.96 -58.30 33.19
N PRO A 435 -13.06 -57.21 32.40
CA PRO A 435 -12.26 -57.07 31.18
C PRO A 435 -10.77 -56.99 31.50
N GLU A 436 -10.00 -57.95 30.99
CA GLU A 436 -8.56 -58.04 31.20
C GLU A 436 -7.75 -57.36 30.09
N THR A 437 -8.37 -57.15 28.93
CA THR A 437 -7.78 -56.50 27.79
C THR A 437 -8.61 -55.28 27.37
N TYR A 438 -7.97 -54.35 26.66
CA TYR A 438 -8.67 -53.17 26.15
C TYR A 438 -9.87 -53.55 25.28
N ILE A 439 -9.75 -54.59 24.46
CA ILE A 439 -10.84 -55.01 23.58
C ILE A 439 -12.00 -55.67 24.34
N GLU A 440 -11.73 -56.39 25.42
CA GLU A 440 -12.79 -56.88 26.31
C GLU A 440 -13.52 -55.73 26.97
N PHE A 441 -12.80 -54.69 27.39
CA PHE A 441 -13.42 -53.47 27.91
C PHE A 441 -14.32 -52.81 26.88
N VAL A 442 -13.86 -52.74 25.62
CA VAL A 442 -14.65 -52.20 24.52
C VAL A 442 -15.89 -53.08 24.24
N ASP A 443 -15.75 -54.41 24.17
CA ASP A 443 -16.88 -55.34 23.99
C ASP A 443 -17.94 -55.15 25.08
N TRP A 444 -17.50 -55.01 26.33
CA TRP A 444 -18.37 -54.73 27.46
C TRP A 444 -19.10 -53.39 27.33
N THR A 445 -18.39 -52.32 26.98
CA THR A 445 -19.00 -51.00 26.81
C THR A 445 -20.01 -50.98 25.66
N GLU A 446 -19.72 -51.66 24.55
CA GLU A 446 -20.60 -51.72 23.38
C GLU A 446 -21.84 -52.59 23.67
N ARG A 447 -21.69 -53.73 24.37
CA ARG A 447 -22.83 -54.53 24.83
C ARG A 447 -23.71 -53.76 25.80
N TYR A 448 -23.11 -52.99 26.70
CA TYR A 448 -23.84 -52.12 27.61
C TYR A 448 -24.60 -51.02 26.86
N ARG A 449 -23.98 -50.36 25.86
CA ARG A 449 -24.66 -49.41 24.98
C ARG A 449 -25.89 -50.04 24.33
N LYS A 450 -25.77 -51.29 23.85
CA LYS A 450 -26.89 -52.04 23.28
C LYS A 450 -28.01 -52.27 24.29
N THR A 451 -27.71 -52.56 25.55
CA THR A 451 -28.74 -52.81 26.58
C THR A 451 -29.52 -51.54 26.96
N ILE A 452 -28.90 -50.37 26.86
CA ILE A 452 -29.56 -49.08 27.10
C ILE A 452 -30.15 -48.46 25.82
N GLY A 453 -30.27 -49.23 24.73
CA GLY A 453 -30.91 -48.82 23.48
C GLY A 453 -30.09 -47.86 22.61
N LEU A 454 -28.79 -47.69 22.90
CA LEU A 454 -27.89 -46.91 22.05
C LEU A 454 -27.27 -47.79 20.95
N GLU A 455 -26.89 -47.14 19.85
CA GLU A 455 -26.13 -47.79 18.79
C GLU A 455 -24.81 -48.33 19.34
N ALA A 456 -24.53 -49.60 19.02
CA ALA A 456 -23.45 -50.38 19.56
C ALA A 456 -22.76 -51.21 18.47
N HIS A 457 -21.43 -51.15 18.45
CA HIS A 457 -20.59 -51.87 17.50
C HIS A 457 -19.79 -52.95 18.23
N ILE A 458 -20.41 -54.09 18.48
CA ILE A 458 -19.81 -55.18 19.25
C ILE A 458 -18.57 -55.75 18.51
N PRO A 459 -17.37 -55.79 19.13
CA PRO A 459 -16.20 -56.47 18.59
C PRO A 459 -16.47 -57.94 18.23
N SER A 460 -15.80 -58.46 17.21
CA SER A 460 -15.94 -59.87 16.86
C SER A 460 -15.33 -60.76 17.97
N PRO A 461 -15.86 -61.98 18.20
CA PRO A 461 -15.27 -62.92 19.15
C PRO A 461 -13.78 -63.20 18.86
N GLU A 462 -13.39 -63.28 17.59
CA GLU A 462 -11.99 -63.47 17.18
C GLU A 462 -11.10 -62.30 17.59
N LEU A 463 -11.60 -61.07 17.49
CA LEU A 463 -10.87 -59.87 17.89
C LEU A 463 -10.68 -59.84 19.41
N VAL A 464 -11.71 -60.20 20.18
CA VAL A 464 -11.62 -60.32 21.65
C VAL A 464 -10.59 -61.37 22.06
N GLU A 465 -10.65 -62.57 21.47
CA GLU A 465 -9.69 -63.65 21.76
C GLU A 465 -8.26 -63.30 21.34
N SER A 466 -8.07 -62.56 20.24
CA SER A 466 -6.74 -62.09 19.85
C SER A 466 -6.13 -61.09 20.86
N GLY A 467 -6.97 -60.31 21.55
CA GLY A 467 -6.53 -59.44 22.64
C GLY A 467 -6.00 -60.25 23.83
N LYS A 468 -6.70 -61.33 24.21
CA LYS A 468 -6.26 -62.25 25.27
C LYS A 468 -4.96 -62.96 24.87
N ALA A 469 -4.84 -63.38 23.62
CA ALA A 469 -3.64 -64.00 23.10
C ALA A 469 -2.39 -63.11 23.20
N ILE A 470 -2.53 -61.78 22.95
CA ILE A 470 -1.41 -60.84 23.19
C ILE A 470 -1.03 -60.80 24.66
N ARG A 471 -2.02 -60.67 25.55
CA ARG A 471 -1.78 -60.61 27.00
C ARG A 471 -1.07 -61.87 27.48
N GLN A 472 -1.55 -63.05 27.06
CA GLN A 472 -0.92 -64.33 27.39
C GLN A 472 0.51 -64.42 26.83
N ALA A 473 0.73 -64.10 25.56
CA ALA A 473 2.06 -64.15 24.96
C ALA A 473 3.05 -63.19 25.65
N LYS A 474 2.58 -62.03 26.12
CA LYS A 474 3.38 -61.08 26.90
C LYS A 474 3.66 -61.58 28.32
N ALA A 475 2.71 -62.25 28.96
CA ALA A 475 2.91 -62.89 30.25
C ALA A 475 3.93 -64.03 30.13
N ASP A 476 3.78 -64.91 29.14
CA ASP A 476 4.72 -66.01 28.87
C ASP A 476 6.13 -65.48 28.58
N LEU A 477 6.26 -64.36 27.85
CA LEU A 477 7.55 -63.70 27.62
C LEU A 477 8.15 -63.16 28.93
N ALA A 478 7.34 -62.49 29.76
CA ALA A 478 7.81 -61.94 31.04
C ALA A 478 8.24 -63.05 32.01
N ASP A 479 7.51 -64.17 32.05
CA ASP A 479 7.86 -65.34 32.85
C ASP A 479 9.16 -65.97 32.35
N ALA A 480 9.34 -66.13 31.03
CA ALA A 480 10.59 -66.61 30.45
C ALA A 480 11.79 -65.67 30.74
N GLU A 481 11.58 -64.35 30.73
CA GLU A 481 12.60 -63.37 31.11
C GLU A 481 12.96 -63.47 32.60
N LEU A 482 11.97 -63.65 33.49
CA LEU A 482 12.16 -63.86 34.92
C LEU A 482 12.90 -65.16 35.24
N GLU A 483 12.64 -66.23 34.46
CA GLU A 483 13.37 -67.50 34.52
C GLU A 483 14.78 -67.42 33.93
N GLY A 484 15.19 -66.25 33.41
CA GLY A 484 16.54 -65.98 32.93
C GLY A 484 16.83 -66.47 31.51
N VAL A 485 15.80 -66.77 30.72
CA VAL A 485 15.93 -67.12 29.30
C VAL A 485 16.46 -65.90 28.52
N LYS A 486 17.55 -66.07 27.75
CA LYS A 486 18.20 -64.98 27.00
C LYS A 486 18.66 -65.41 25.60
N GLY A 487 18.88 -64.43 24.74
CA GLY A 487 19.45 -64.64 23.40
C GLY A 487 18.51 -65.42 22.47
N GLU A 488 19.06 -66.34 21.66
CA GLU A 488 18.29 -67.12 20.69
C GLU A 488 17.16 -67.94 21.31
N LYS A 489 17.27 -68.32 22.59
CA LYS A 489 16.21 -69.07 23.31
C LYS A 489 14.99 -68.21 23.66
N LEU A 490 15.12 -66.88 23.66
CA LEU A 490 14.02 -65.94 23.87
C LEU A 490 13.26 -65.64 22.57
N ALA A 491 13.86 -65.94 21.41
CA ALA A 491 13.30 -65.64 20.10
C ALA A 491 11.90 -66.25 19.86
N PRO A 492 11.55 -67.47 20.34
CA PRO A 492 10.20 -68.00 20.19
C PRO A 492 9.13 -67.18 20.92
N TYR A 493 9.42 -66.66 22.12
CA TYR A 493 8.49 -65.85 22.91
C TYR A 493 8.29 -64.46 22.28
N LEU A 494 9.39 -63.82 21.84
CA LEU A 494 9.33 -62.56 21.11
C LEU A 494 8.53 -62.70 19.80
N LYS A 495 8.73 -63.82 19.08
CA LYS A 495 7.96 -64.13 17.88
C LYS A 495 6.47 -64.34 18.20
N ALA A 496 6.13 -65.08 19.26
CA ALA A 496 4.75 -65.30 19.68
C ALA A 496 4.03 -63.99 20.01
N VAL A 497 4.69 -63.06 20.71
CA VAL A 497 4.15 -61.71 20.96
C VAL A 497 3.95 -60.96 19.65
N SER A 498 4.93 -60.96 18.76
CA SER A 498 4.84 -60.28 17.46
C SER A 498 3.71 -60.83 16.59
N ASP A 499 3.55 -62.15 16.51
CA ASP A 499 2.52 -62.82 15.72
C ASP A 499 1.11 -62.53 16.30
N ALA A 500 0.97 -62.54 17.63
CA ALA A 500 -0.27 -62.18 18.32
C ALA A 500 -0.64 -60.71 18.11
N GLU A 501 0.33 -59.79 18.20
CA GLU A 501 0.12 -58.36 17.94
C GLU A 501 -0.28 -58.09 16.48
N TYR A 502 0.35 -58.78 15.53
CA TYR A 502 0.01 -58.66 14.13
C TYR A 502 -1.43 -59.12 13.86
N ARG A 503 -1.83 -60.29 14.38
CA ARG A 503 -3.18 -60.84 14.24
C ARG A 503 -4.23 -59.90 14.83
N TYR A 504 -4.00 -59.38 16.04
CA TYR A 504 -4.90 -58.42 16.68
C TYR A 504 -5.07 -57.14 15.87
N ARG A 505 -3.98 -56.55 15.35
CA ARG A 505 -4.06 -55.33 14.53
C ARG A 505 -4.88 -55.54 13.27
N GLN A 506 -4.71 -56.67 12.58
CA GLN A 506 -5.49 -56.99 11.38
C GLN A 506 -7.00 -57.07 11.70
N LEU A 507 -7.36 -57.75 12.78
CA LEU A 507 -8.75 -57.88 13.21
C LEU A 507 -9.34 -56.54 13.71
N LEU A 508 -8.53 -55.71 14.36
CA LEU A 508 -8.94 -54.39 14.84
C LEU A 508 -9.27 -53.44 13.68
N ILE A 509 -8.40 -53.38 12.66
CA ILE A 509 -8.63 -52.57 11.46
C ILE A 509 -9.92 -53.02 10.75
N ALA A 510 -10.10 -54.33 10.57
CA ALA A 510 -11.30 -54.86 9.93
C ALA A 510 -12.60 -54.50 10.69
N TRP A 511 -12.55 -54.49 12.03
CA TRP A 511 -13.69 -54.08 12.85
C TRP A 511 -13.94 -52.57 12.79
N GLU A 512 -12.89 -51.73 12.81
CA GLU A 512 -13.00 -50.27 12.68
C GLU A 512 -13.57 -49.86 11.31
N GLU A 513 -13.12 -50.46 10.22
CA GLU A 513 -13.69 -50.24 8.88
C GLU A 513 -15.17 -50.63 8.82
N GLY A 514 -15.54 -51.70 9.53
CA GLY A 514 -16.93 -52.15 9.67
C GLY A 514 -17.86 -51.15 10.36
N LYS A 515 -17.33 -50.27 11.22
CA LYS A 515 -18.10 -49.19 11.87
C LYS A 515 -18.48 -48.07 10.91
N THR A 516 -17.66 -47.83 9.89
CA THR A 516 -17.86 -46.70 8.94
C THR A 516 -18.73 -47.02 7.73
N LYS A 517 -19.08 -48.30 7.51
CA LYS A 517 -19.79 -48.79 6.31
C LYS A 517 -21.29 -49.10 6.51
N LYS A 518 -21.88 -48.71 7.64
CA LYS A 518 -23.33 -48.77 7.91
C LYS A 518 -23.76 -47.47 8.55
#